data_AF-A0AAU7LGZ5-F1
#
_entry.id   AF-A0AAU7LGZ5-F1
#
_cell.length_a   1.000
_cell.length_b   1.000
_cell.length_c   1.000
_cell.angle_alpha   90.00
_cell.angle_beta   90.00
_cell.angle_gamma   90.00
#
_symmetry.space_group_name_H-M   'P 1'
#
loop_
_entity.id
_entity.type
_entity.pdbx_description
1 polymer ?
#
loop_
_entity_poly.entity_id
_entity_poly.type
_entity_poly.pdbx_seq_one_letter_code
_entity_poly.pdbx_strand_id
1 'polypeptide(L)'
;MTTQSYWEGHAPGYSLAVERAFIAFRAAEAALLESLKRSYPLDAEVRVVHRRGSFLGVVTGWDARGVRIVVCNKASGKCAKWWAAHVELAPAQGGQNTGGAS
;
A
#
# COMPACT_ATOMS: atom_id res chain seq x y z
N MET A 1 -0.95 -4.93 -38.92
CA MET A 1 0.51 -5.05 -38.74
C MET A 1 0.76 -5.97 -37.57
N THR A 2 1.27 -7.16 -37.82
CA THR A 2 1.64 -8.15 -36.78
C THR A 2 2.96 -7.71 -36.16
N THR A 3 2.88 -7.04 -35.01
CA THR A 3 4.06 -6.66 -34.23
C THR A 3 4.64 -7.93 -33.59
N GLN A 4 5.57 -8.60 -34.26
CA GLN A 4 6.30 -9.73 -33.69
C GLN A 4 7.03 -9.30 -32.40
N SER A 5 7.12 -10.20 -31.42
CA SER A 5 7.88 -9.91 -30.19
C SER A 5 9.36 -9.88 -30.51
N TYR A 6 10.13 -8.99 -29.87
CA TYR A 6 11.60 -8.94 -30.02
C TYR A 6 12.27 -10.31 -29.74
N TRP A 7 11.65 -11.15 -28.92
CA TRP A 7 12.16 -12.46 -28.54
C TRP A 7 11.73 -13.62 -29.45
N GLU A 8 10.97 -13.33 -30.50
CA GLU A 8 10.50 -14.33 -31.46
C GLU A 8 11.70 -14.98 -32.18
N GLY A 9 11.84 -16.31 -32.07
CA GLY A 9 12.99 -17.07 -32.57
C GLY A 9 14.18 -17.19 -31.60
N HIS A 10 14.23 -16.37 -30.54
CA HIS A 10 15.28 -16.43 -29.51
C HIS A 10 14.83 -17.19 -28.25
N ALA A 11 13.53 -17.16 -27.94
CA ALA A 11 12.97 -17.82 -26.77
C ALA A 11 11.71 -18.63 -27.16
N PRO A 12 11.84 -19.95 -27.40
CA PRO A 12 10.69 -20.81 -27.68
C PRO A 12 9.63 -20.71 -26.57
N GLY A 13 8.39 -20.38 -26.94
CA GLY A 13 7.26 -20.23 -26.01
C GLY A 13 7.04 -18.82 -25.44
N TYR A 14 8.00 -17.90 -25.58
CA TYR A 14 7.76 -16.49 -25.27
C TYR A 14 7.04 -15.83 -26.45
N SER A 15 5.76 -15.51 -26.27
CA SER A 15 4.93 -14.88 -27.30
C SER A 15 4.67 -13.42 -26.98
N LEU A 16 4.27 -12.65 -28.01
CA LEU A 16 3.76 -11.29 -27.84
C LEU A 16 2.63 -11.21 -26.79
N ALA A 17 1.83 -12.27 -26.65
CA ALA A 17 0.78 -12.32 -25.63
C ALA A 17 1.35 -12.33 -24.20
N VAL A 18 2.46 -13.02 -23.98
CA VAL A 18 3.17 -13.03 -22.68
C VAL A 18 3.73 -11.65 -22.37
N GLU A 19 4.35 -10.99 -23.36
CA GLU A 19 4.89 -9.64 -23.20
C GLU A 19 3.80 -8.62 -22.85
N ARG A 20 2.67 -8.67 -23.56
CA ARG A 20 1.50 -7.82 -23.27
C ARG A 20 0.90 -8.09 -21.90
N ALA A 21 0.79 -9.36 -21.49
CA ALA A 21 0.32 -9.73 -20.16
C ALA A 21 1.24 -9.18 -19.07
N PHE A 22 2.56 -9.24 -19.27
CA PHE A 22 3.52 -8.66 -18.34
C PHE A 22 3.39 -7.14 -18.22
N ILE A 23 3.27 -6.42 -19.36
CA ILE A 23 3.06 -4.96 -19.35
C ILE A 23 1.78 -4.60 -18.59
N ALA A 24 0.67 -5.31 -18.86
CA ALA A 24 -0.60 -5.09 -18.17
C ALA A 24 -0.48 -5.34 -16.66
N PHE A 25 0.21 -6.41 -16.27
CA PHE A 25 0.49 -6.72 -14.87
C PHE A 25 1.28 -5.61 -14.17
N ARG A 26 2.35 -5.09 -14.80
CA ARG A 26 3.15 -4.00 -14.23
C ARG A 26 2.36 -2.69 -14.10
N ALA A 27 1.50 -2.39 -15.06
CA ALA A 27 0.60 -1.25 -14.98
C ALA A 27 -0.40 -1.40 -13.81
N ALA A 28 -0.95 -2.60 -13.60
CA ALA A 28 -1.84 -2.88 -12.48
C ALA A 28 -1.13 -2.79 -11.12
N GLU A 29 0.11 -3.31 -10.99
CA GLU A 29 0.92 -3.15 -9.77
C GLU A 29 1.15 -1.65 -9.44
N ALA A 30 1.49 -0.84 -10.44
CA ALA A 30 1.68 0.60 -10.25
C ALA A 30 0.38 1.30 -9.83
N ALA A 31 -0.75 0.98 -10.47
CA ALA A 31 -2.05 1.55 -10.12
C ALA A 31 -2.48 1.18 -8.68
N LEU A 32 -2.22 -0.06 -8.26
CA LEU A 32 -2.46 -0.49 -6.88
C LEU A 32 -1.62 0.32 -5.89
N LEU A 33 -0.32 0.48 -6.16
CA LEU A 33 0.57 1.24 -5.29
C LEU A 33 0.11 2.70 -5.14
N GLU A 34 -0.26 3.36 -6.24
CA GLU A 34 -0.78 4.73 -6.20
C GLU A 34 -2.11 4.82 -5.44
N SER A 35 -2.97 3.79 -5.55
CA SER A 35 -4.19 3.74 -4.74
C SER A 35 -3.87 3.60 -3.25
N LEU A 36 -2.89 2.77 -2.87
CA LEU A 36 -2.47 2.63 -1.47
C LEU A 36 -1.89 3.93 -0.91
N LYS A 37 -1.06 4.65 -1.69
CA LYS A 37 -0.50 5.95 -1.28
C LYS A 37 -1.58 7.00 -1.03
N ARG A 38 -2.61 7.05 -1.87
CA ARG A 38 -3.74 7.99 -1.68
C ARG A 38 -4.59 7.64 -0.48
N SER A 39 -4.93 6.35 -0.30
CA SER A 39 -5.79 5.90 0.79
C SER A 39 -5.09 5.87 2.15
N TYR A 40 -3.76 5.66 2.15
CA TYR A 40 -2.92 5.61 3.34
C TYR A 40 -1.68 6.48 3.12
N PRO A 41 -1.79 7.81 3.25
CA PRO A 41 -0.68 8.72 3.06
C PRO A 41 0.46 8.45 4.03
N LEU A 42 1.68 8.86 3.65
CA LEU A 42 2.82 8.84 4.57
C LEU A 42 2.50 9.69 5.80
N ASP A 43 2.98 9.26 6.96
CA ASP A 43 2.79 9.92 8.25
C ASP A 43 1.34 9.99 8.75
N ALA A 44 0.38 9.40 8.01
CA ALA A 44 -0.99 9.30 8.46
C ALA A 44 -1.09 8.44 9.72
N GLU A 45 -1.87 8.93 10.69
CA GLU A 45 -2.22 8.14 11.86
C GLU A 45 -3.22 7.06 11.48
N VAL A 46 -2.97 5.85 11.97
CA VAL A 46 -3.81 4.69 11.68
C VAL A 46 -4.07 3.86 12.91
N ARG A 47 -5.18 3.14 12.88
CA ARG A 47 -5.48 2.04 13.80
C ARG A 47 -5.36 0.73 13.03
N VAL A 48 -4.51 -0.16 13.52
CA VAL A 48 -4.40 -1.52 13.01
C VAL A 48 -5.28 -2.45 13.85
N VAL A 49 -6.22 -3.14 13.22
CA VAL A 49 -7.15 -4.09 13.85
C VAL A 49 -6.75 -5.52 13.47
N HIS A 50 -6.51 -6.37 14.46
CA HIS A 50 -6.20 -7.78 14.25
C HIS A 50 -6.86 -8.65 15.32
N ARG A 51 -6.77 -9.98 15.18
CA ARG A 51 -7.46 -10.94 16.06
C ARG A 51 -7.19 -10.75 17.56
N ARG A 52 -6.04 -10.18 17.95
CA ARG A 52 -5.64 -10.01 19.36
C ARG A 52 -5.96 -8.62 19.93
N GLY A 53 -6.57 -7.73 19.13
CA GLY A 53 -6.89 -6.37 19.53
C GLY A 53 -6.58 -5.35 18.45
N SER A 54 -6.34 -4.12 18.87
CA SER A 54 -5.92 -3.05 17.96
C SER A 54 -4.86 -2.18 18.59
N PHE A 55 -4.08 -1.50 17.75
CA PHE A 55 -3.10 -0.52 18.19
C PHE A 55 -3.04 0.68 17.25
N LEU A 56 -2.60 1.82 17.79
CA LEU A 56 -2.34 3.02 17.03
C LEU A 56 -0.92 3.01 16.47
N GLY A 57 -0.79 3.50 15.24
CA GLY A 57 0.48 3.57 14.53
C GLY A 57 0.51 4.72 13.53
N VAL A 58 1.62 4.79 12.81
CA VAL A 58 1.86 5.77 11.75
C VAL A 58 2.28 5.03 10.49
N VAL A 59 1.74 5.42 9.34
CA VAL A 59 2.13 4.87 8.04
C VAL A 59 3.53 5.36 7.68
N THR A 60 4.44 4.43 7.42
CA THR A 60 5.84 4.74 7.05
C THR A 60 6.26 4.19 5.70
N GLY A 61 5.35 3.52 4.99
CA GLY A 61 5.60 3.04 3.63
C GLY A 61 4.55 2.07 3.12
N TRP A 62 4.81 1.53 1.93
CA TRP A 62 3.91 0.63 1.21
C TRP A 62 4.65 -0.55 0.63
N ASP A 63 3.96 -1.66 0.47
CA ASP A 63 4.49 -2.83 -0.22
C ASP A 63 4.31 -2.69 -1.73
N ALA A 64 5.42 -2.58 -2.47
CA ALA A 64 5.39 -2.33 -3.92
C ALA A 64 4.73 -3.45 -4.75
N ARG A 65 4.44 -4.60 -4.15
CA ARG A 65 3.96 -5.82 -4.83
C ARG A 65 2.77 -6.48 -4.13
N GLY A 66 2.03 -5.72 -3.31
CA GLY A 66 0.92 -6.29 -2.57
C GLY A 66 0.04 -5.25 -1.88
N VAL A 67 -1.08 -5.70 -1.33
CA VAL A 67 -2.08 -4.85 -0.67
C VAL A 67 -1.71 -4.62 0.80
N ARG A 68 -0.46 -4.23 1.05
CA ARG A 68 0.09 -4.08 2.41
C ARG A 68 0.71 -2.69 2.61
N ILE A 69 0.59 -2.19 3.83
CA ILE A 69 1.19 -0.93 4.27
C ILE A 69 2.13 -1.18 5.45
N VAL A 70 3.18 -0.39 5.54
CA VAL A 70 4.13 -0.43 6.66
C VAL A 70 3.62 0.53 7.73
N VAL A 71 3.39 0.00 8.93
CA VAL A 71 2.91 0.78 10.07
C VAL A 71 3.90 0.64 11.21
N CYS A 72 4.35 1.76 11.77
CA CYS A 72 5.12 1.79 13.00
C CYS A 72 4.17 1.99 14.19
N ASN A 73 4.20 1.04 15.12
CA ASN A 73 3.38 1.06 16.32
C ASN A 73 3.85 2.16 17.28
N LYS A 74 2.96 3.07 17.69
CA LYS A 74 3.31 4.23 18.52
C LYS A 74 3.80 3.86 19.92
N ALA A 75 3.33 2.75 20.50
CA ALA A 75 3.71 2.34 21.85
C ALA A 75 5.05 1.61 21.90
N SER A 76 5.37 0.82 20.88
CA SER A 76 6.58 -0.03 20.87
C SER A 76 7.68 0.45 19.92
N GLY A 77 7.39 1.39 19.03
CA GLY A 77 8.30 1.84 17.97
C GLY A 77 8.55 0.81 16.85
N LYS A 78 8.01 -0.40 16.96
CA LYS A 78 8.24 -1.48 15.98
C LYS A 78 7.41 -1.26 14.72
N CYS A 79 8.03 -1.47 13.55
CA CYS A 79 7.39 -1.32 12.25
C CYS A 79 7.15 -2.70 11.61
N ALA A 80 5.96 -2.89 11.02
CA ALA A 80 5.62 -4.13 10.33
C ALA A 80 4.68 -3.87 9.15
N LYS A 81 4.65 -4.81 8.20
CA LYS A 81 3.71 -4.82 7.08
C LYS A 81 2.36 -5.38 7.53
N TRP A 82 1.29 -4.65 7.26
CA TRP A 82 -0.09 -5.05 7.54
C TRP A 82 -0.92 -5.01 6.28
N TRP A 83 -1.84 -5.95 6.14
CA TRP A 83 -2.85 -5.90 5.08
C TRP A 83 -3.68 -4.63 5.22
N ALA A 84 -3.89 -3.91 4.11
CA ALA A 84 -4.67 -2.67 4.13
C ALA A 84 -6.08 -2.87 4.71
N ALA A 85 -6.67 -4.05 4.51
CA ALA A 85 -7.96 -4.45 5.07
C ALA A 85 -8.01 -4.47 6.62
N HIS A 86 -6.85 -4.49 7.28
CA HIS A 86 -6.74 -4.43 8.74
C HIS A 86 -6.43 -3.02 9.25
N VAL A 87 -6.35 -2.03 8.36
CA VAL A 87 -5.88 -0.69 8.71
C VAL A 87 -6.95 0.35 8.40
N GLU A 88 -7.24 1.15 9.41
CA GLU A 88 -8.18 2.25 9.35
C GLU A 88 -7.41 3.56 9.60
N LEU A 89 -7.74 4.62 8.85
CA LEU A 89 -7.24 5.96 9.19
C LEU A 89 -7.80 6.37 10.54
N ALA A 90 -6.93 6.79 11.46
CA ALA A 90 -7.35 7.34 12.73
C ALA A 90 -7.87 8.78 12.51
N PRO A 91 -8.94 9.20 13.19
CA PRO A 91 -9.38 10.58 13.12
C PRO A 91 -8.23 11.50 13.54
N ALA A 92 -8.00 12.55 12.74
CA ALA A 92 -7.06 13.60 13.11
C ALA A 92 -7.46 14.09 14.51
N GLN A 93 -6.56 13.98 15.48
CA GLN A 93 -6.81 14.51 16.81
C GLN A 93 -6.96 16.03 16.66
N GLY A 94 -8.20 16.49 16.57
CA GLY A 94 -8.55 17.90 16.62
C GLY A 94 -8.10 18.44 17.97
N GLY A 95 -6.93 19.06 18.00
CA GLY A 95 -6.53 19.89 19.11
C GLY A 95 -7.47 21.08 19.20
N GLN A 96 -8.34 21.08 20.19
CA GLN A 96 -8.77 22.30 20.87
C GLN A 96 -9.17 21.95 22.30
N ASN A 97 -8.14 21.87 23.12
CA ASN A 97 -8.23 22.12 24.55
C ASN A 97 -8.21 23.64 24.73
N THR A 98 -9.38 24.27 24.87
CA THR A 98 -9.51 25.57 25.53
C THR A 98 -10.62 25.47 26.56
N GLY A 99 -10.31 24.77 27.65
CA GLY A 99 -10.89 25.12 28.94
C GLY A 99 -10.46 26.54 29.29
N GLY A 100 -11.43 27.44 29.32
CA GLY A 100 -11.29 28.79 29.84
C GLY A 100 -12.60 29.13 30.52
N ALA A 101 -12.72 28.70 31.78
CA ALA A 101 -13.79 29.10 32.66
C ALA A 101 -13.77 30.64 32.81
N SER A 102 -14.94 31.25 32.68
CA SER A 102 -15.32 32.51 33.31
C SER A 102 -16.83 32.50 33.47
#